data_AF-A0A8J4WR54-F1
#
_entry.id   AF-A0A8J4WR54-F1
#
_cell.length_a   1.000
_cell.length_b   1.000
_cell.length_c   1.000
_cell.angle_alpha   90.00
_cell.angle_beta   90.00
_cell.angle_gamma   90.00
#
_symmetry.space_group_name_H-M   'P 1'
#
loop_
_entity.id
_entity.type
_entity.pdbx_description
1 polymer ?
#
loop_
_entity_poly.entity_id
_entity_poly.type
_entity_poly.pdbx_seq_one_letter_code
_entity_poly.pdbx_strand_id
1 'polypeptide(L)' 'SDGYKTLSSITTCTLSNNPTYIWYKNGQRVTEQDRNNKYLDVSSGDAGSYSCAVRGHEDLRSPAV' A
#
# COMPACT_ATOMS: atom_id res chain seq x y z
N SER A 1 5.61 -26.40 -36.41
CA SER A 1 6.56 -25.69 -35.54
C SER A 1 5.78 -24.64 -34.79
N ASP A 2 5.61 -24.87 -33.49
CA ASP A 2 4.68 -24.16 -32.62
C ASP A 2 5.17 -22.73 -32.38
N GLY A 3 4.29 -21.75 -32.61
CA GLY A 3 4.63 -20.33 -32.51
C GLY A 3 4.82 -19.92 -31.06
N TYR A 4 5.96 -19.31 -30.75
CA TYR A 4 6.21 -18.74 -29.42
C TYR A 4 5.17 -17.65 -29.11
N LYS A 5 4.47 -17.79 -27.98
CA LYS A 5 3.57 -16.74 -27.45
C LYS A 5 4.33 -15.96 -26.39
N THR A 6 4.73 -14.74 -26.71
CA THR A 6 5.36 -13.82 -25.75
C THR A 6 4.27 -13.16 -24.91
N LEU A 7 4.25 -13.45 -23.61
CA LEU A 7 3.37 -12.78 -22.66
C LEU A 7 4.11 -11.59 -22.03
N SER A 8 3.90 -10.39 -22.56
CA SER A 8 4.48 -9.17 -22.02
C SER A 8 3.51 -8.53 -21.04
N SER A 9 3.80 -8.59 -19.73
CA SER A 9 3.04 -7.82 -18.74
C SER A 9 3.77 -6.50 -18.48
N ILE A 10 3.34 -5.42 -19.12
CA ILE A 10 3.87 -4.08 -18.89
C ILE A 10 2.93 -3.38 -17.90
N THR A 11 3.13 -3.61 -16.61
CA THR A 11 2.57 -2.73 -15.58
C THR A 11 3.56 -1.60 -15.34
N THR A 12 3.46 -0.53 -16.13
CA THR A 12 4.07 0.76 -15.79
C THR A 12 3.26 1.39 -14.67
N CYS A 13 3.55 1.00 -13.43
CA CYS A 13 3.00 1.68 -12.27
C CYS A 13 3.77 2.99 -12.07
N THR A 14 3.36 4.05 -12.77
CA THR A 14 3.74 5.43 -12.42
C THR A 14 2.98 5.81 -11.15
N LEU A 15 3.46 5.31 -10.02
CA LEU A 15 3.02 5.81 -8.72
C LEU A 15 3.51 7.26 -8.66
N SER A 16 2.58 8.22 -8.75
CA SER A 16 2.85 9.68 -8.70
C SER A 16 4.02 9.96 -7.76
N ASN A 17 5.00 10.79 -8.18
CA ASN A 17 6.32 10.94 -7.54
C ASN A 17 6.33 11.10 -6.01
N ASN A 18 5.20 11.43 -5.36
CA ASN A 18 5.04 11.47 -3.91
C ASN A 18 3.63 10.96 -3.49
N PRO A 19 3.38 9.64 -3.47
CA PRO A 19 2.07 9.11 -3.09
C PRO A 19 1.80 9.41 -1.60
N THR A 20 0.57 9.78 -1.28
CA THR A 20 0.14 9.85 0.12
C THR A 20 -0.26 8.45 0.57
N TYR A 21 0.32 7.98 1.66
CA TYR A 21 -0.02 6.67 2.24
C TYR A 21 -1.07 6.85 3.33
N ILE A 22 -1.97 5.89 3.43
CA ILE A 22 -2.97 5.77 4.48
C ILE A 22 -2.68 4.49 5.24
N TRP A 23 -2.64 4.58 6.56
CA TRP A 23 -2.45 3.44 7.45
C TRP A 23 -3.77 3.01 8.07
N TYR A 24 -3.92 1.71 8.27
CA TYR A 24 -5.04 1.10 8.97
C TYR A 24 -4.50 0.22 10.09
N LYS A 25 -5.06 0.38 11.29
CA LYS A 25 -4.81 -0.50 12.44
C LYS A 25 -6.09 -1.28 12.71
N ASN A 26 -6.01 -2.60 12.71
CA ASN A 26 -7.17 -3.50 12.90
C ASN A 26 -8.35 -3.18 11.95
N GLY A 27 -8.03 -2.75 10.72
CA GLY A 27 -9.01 -2.35 9.71
C GLY A 27 -9.56 -0.93 9.85
N GLN A 28 -9.21 -0.19 10.92
CA GLN A 28 -9.61 1.20 11.11
C GLN A 28 -8.52 2.17 10.64
N ARG A 29 -8.91 3.22 9.93
CA ARG A 29 -7.98 4.24 9.42
C ARG A 29 -7.32 5.01 10.55
N VAL A 30 -6.00 5.18 10.47
CA VAL A 30 -5.22 5.99 11.41
C VAL A 30 -5.19 7.44 10.91
N THR A 31 -6.08 8.27 11.45
CA THR A 31 -6.34 9.64 10.97
C THR A 31 -5.15 10.60 11.14
N GLU A 32 -4.25 10.32 12.08
CA GLU A 32 -3.11 11.20 12.42
C GLU A 32 -1.92 11.03 11.46
N GLN A 33 -1.94 10.00 10.61
CA GLN A 33 -0.80 9.62 9.76
C GLN A 33 -1.06 9.78 8.26
N ASP A 34 -2.14 10.46 7.89
CA ASP A 34 -2.44 10.91 6.52
C ASP A 34 -1.44 11.96 5.98
N ARG A 35 -0.31 12.16 6.67
CA ARG A 35 0.86 12.85 6.11
C ARG A 35 1.51 11.93 5.10
N ASN A 36 2.23 12.50 4.15
CA ASN A 36 2.96 11.83 3.07
C ASN A 36 4.12 10.94 3.62
N ASN A 37 3.84 10.10 4.61
CA ASN A 37 4.81 9.35 5.37
C ASN A 37 4.70 7.89 4.97
N LYS A 38 5.71 7.44 4.22
CA LYS A 38 5.85 6.05 3.78
C LYS A 38 5.98 5.07 4.96
N TYR A 39 6.36 5.57 6.14
CA TYR A 39 6.65 4.77 7.31
C TYR A 39 5.69 5.07 8.45
N LEU A 40 5.27 4.01 9.12
CA LEU A 40 4.51 4.03 10.35
C LEU A 40 5.47 3.81 11.52
N ASP A 41 5.53 4.77 12.44
CA ASP A 41 6.25 4.58 13.71
C ASP A 41 5.31 3.88 14.70
N VAL A 42 5.65 2.63 15.04
CA VAL A 42 4.87 1.78 15.94
C VAL A 42 5.72 1.47 17.16
N SER A 43 5.21 1.76 18.35
CA SER A 43 5.86 1.35 19.60
C SER A 43 5.82 -0.17 19.74
N SER A 44 6.84 -0.77 20.35
CA SER A 44 6.91 -2.22 20.57
C SER A 44 5.74 -2.79 21.40
N GLY A 45 5.04 -1.95 22.16
CA GLY A 45 3.82 -2.31 22.89
C GLY A 45 2.52 -2.09 22.13
N ASP A 46 2.57 -1.49 20.93
CA ASP A 46 1.38 -1.22 20.14
C ASP A 46 0.98 -2.48 19.37
N ALA A 47 0.07 -3.24 19.99
CA ALA A 47 -0.48 -4.45 19.39
C ALA A 47 -1.58 -4.11 18.39
N GLY A 48 -1.59 -4.83 17.27
CA GLY A 48 -2.60 -4.72 16.24
C GLY A 48 -2.08 -5.23 14.92
N SER A 49 -2.99 -5.38 13.96
CA SER A 49 -2.61 -5.68 12.59
C SER A 49 -2.62 -4.42 11.76
N TYR A 50 -1.51 -4.15 11.07
CA TYR A 50 -1.32 -2.91 10.32
C TYR A 50 -1.34 -3.19 8.83
N SER A 51 -2.11 -2.40 8.10
CA SER A 51 -2.12 -2.41 6.64
C SER A 51 -2.01 -1.00 6.11
N CYS A 52 -1.51 -0.85 4.88
CA CYS A 52 -1.42 0.44 4.22
C CYS A 52 -2.10 0.41 2.85
N ALA A 53 -2.56 1.57 2.41
CA ALA A 53 -3.02 1.82 1.04
C ALA A 53 -2.51 3.16 0.55
N VAL A 54 -2.54 3.35 -0.77
CA VAL A 54 -2.24 4.65 -1.38
C VAL A 54 -3.53 5.45 -1.45
N ARG A 55 -3.48 6.73 -1.09
CA ARG A 55 -4.63 7.64 -1.20
C ARG A 55 -5.12 7.69 -2.65
N GLY A 56 -6.42 7.46 -2.87
CA GLY A 56 -7.03 7.31 -4.19
C GLY A 56 -7.07 5.88 -4.72
N HIS A 57 -6.41 4.94 -4.04
CA HIS A 57 -6.43 3.50 -4.29
C HIS A 57 -6.63 2.73 -2.96
N GLU A 58 -7.57 3.20 -2.12
CA GLU A 58 -7.88 2.61 -0.80
C GLU A 58 -8.47 1.20 -0.90
N ASP A 59 -8.97 0.83 -2.08
CA ASP A 59 -9.40 -0.52 -2.43
C ASP A 59 -8.20 -1.50 -2.57
N LEU A 60 -7.03 -1.00 -2.96
CA LEU A 60 -5.80 -1.77 -3.10
C LEU A 60 -4.98 -1.77 -1.80
N ARG A 61 -5.58 -2.29 -0.72
CA ARG A 61 -4.90 -2.43 0.57
C ARG A 61 -3.86 -3.53 0.56
N SER A 62 -2.70 -3.24 1.14
CA SER A 62 -1.67 -4.25 1.42
C SER A 62 -2.20 -5.27 2.44
N PRO A 63 -1.72 -6.53 2.39
CA PRO A 63 -2.01 -7.49 3.44
C PRO A 63 -1.54 -6.95 4.79
N ALA A 64 -2.30 -7.26 5.84
CA ALA A 64 -2.00 -6.76 7.16
C ALA A 64 -0.86 -7.58 7.80
N VAL A 65 0.06 -6.90 8.49
CA VAL A 65 1.19 -7.50 9.22
C VAL A 65 0.85 -7.83 10.66
#